data_AF-A0A8T2W450-F1
#
_entry.id   AF-A0A8T2W450-F1
#
_cell.length_a   1.000
_cell.length_b   1.000
_cell.length_c   1.000
_cell.angle_alpha   90.00
_cell.angle_beta   90.00
_cell.angle_gamma   90.00
#
_symmetry.space_group_name_H-M   'P 1'
#
loop_
_entity.id
_entity.type
_entity.pdbx_description
1 polymer ?
#
loop_
_entity_poly.entity_id
_entity_poly.type
_entity_poly.pdbx_seq_one_letter_code
_entity_poly.pdbx_strand_id
1 'polypeptide(L)'
;MANFRDALQDIGNDLGALAGTLPQGSFQQVAASLAPGQQMQNQLQVLINGQQQIHQQLQQQHQQLQQQHQQLQQMQPQLQRVEEGLAVVTWTFRNDRIRAANRRDPDNLQPLHVEQTGGNTPAGNLPPATVHFPNNVADALQLTASQLNQLQVFYHAQFAGPHIGARRAAFQKYIMGPQ
;
A
#
# COMPACT_ATOMS: atom_id res chain seq x y z
N MET A 1 -0.08 75.50 -62.14
CA MET A 1 -0.14 74.39 -61.17
C MET A 1 1.11 74.48 -60.32
N ALA A 2 1.01 74.95 -59.07
CA ALA A 2 2.14 75.00 -58.15
C ALA A 2 2.44 73.57 -57.65
N ASN A 3 3.71 73.18 -57.66
CA ASN A 3 4.14 71.81 -57.41
C ASN A 3 3.99 71.46 -55.92
N PHE A 4 3.31 70.35 -55.64
CA PHE A 4 3.17 69.72 -54.31
C PHE A 4 4.52 69.52 -53.57
N ARG A 5 5.62 69.49 -54.33
CA ARG A 5 7.00 69.41 -53.81
C ARG A 5 7.44 70.66 -53.06
N ASP A 6 7.00 71.85 -53.49
CA ASP A 6 7.39 73.11 -52.86
C ASP A 6 6.63 73.29 -51.53
N ALA A 7 5.38 72.81 -51.45
CA ALA A 7 4.59 72.80 -50.21
C ALA A 7 5.16 71.86 -49.13
N LEU A 8 5.77 70.74 -49.53
CA LEU A 8 6.43 69.83 -48.58
C LEU A 8 7.78 70.36 -48.08
N GLN A 9 8.44 71.22 -48.87
CA GLN A 9 9.69 71.85 -48.48
C GLN A 9 9.48 72.98 -47.47
N ASP A 10 8.40 73.76 -47.62
CA ASP A 10 8.00 74.77 -46.62
C ASP A 10 7.60 74.13 -45.28
N ILE A 11 6.85 73.03 -45.30
CA ILE A 11 6.50 72.29 -44.07
C ILE A 11 7.75 71.71 -43.37
N GLY A 12 8.76 71.28 -44.14
CA GLY A 12 10.04 70.81 -43.60
C GLY A 12 10.85 71.92 -42.93
N ASN A 13 10.85 73.13 -43.51
CA ASN A 13 11.54 74.29 -42.95
C ASN A 13 10.83 74.83 -41.69
N ASP A 14 9.49 74.81 -41.65
CA ASP A 14 8.71 75.22 -40.48
C ASP A 14 8.84 74.24 -39.30
N LEU A 15 8.95 72.94 -39.57
CA LEU A 15 9.23 71.93 -38.53
C LEU A 15 10.68 72.01 -38.02
N GLY A 16 11.64 72.40 -38.86
CA GLY A 16 13.02 72.68 -38.46
C GLY A 16 13.13 73.89 -37.53
N ALA A 17 12.32 74.93 -37.75
CA ALA A 17 12.25 76.12 -36.90
C ALA A 17 11.60 75.84 -35.53
N LEU A 18 10.64 74.90 -35.46
CA LEU A 18 10.00 74.47 -34.21
C LEU A 18 10.87 73.52 -33.36
N ALA A 19 11.82 72.79 -33.98
CA ALA A 19 12.74 71.92 -33.26
C ALA A 19 13.81 72.70 -32.46
N GLY A 20 14.03 73.97 -32.77
CA GLY A 20 14.96 74.86 -32.05
C GLY A 20 14.39 75.46 -30.75
N THR A 21 13.10 75.28 -30.46
CA THR A 21 12.42 75.90 -29.31
C THR A 21 11.85 74.90 -28.30
N LEU A 22 12.06 73.60 -28.47
CA LEU A 22 11.59 72.60 -27.51
C LEU A 22 12.62 72.40 -26.39
N PRO A 23 12.25 72.58 -25.10
CA PRO A 23 13.17 72.42 -24.00
C PRO A 23 13.58 70.94 -23.88
N GLN A 24 14.89 70.69 -23.97
CA GLN A 24 15.53 69.36 -23.86
C GLN A 24 15.10 68.54 -22.62
N GLY A 25 14.51 69.17 -21.59
CA GLY A 25 13.98 68.49 -20.40
C GLY A 25 12.73 67.64 -20.61
N SER A 26 12.00 67.82 -21.71
CA SER A 26 10.73 67.11 -21.95
C SER A 26 10.91 65.62 -22.34
N PHE A 27 11.97 65.27 -23.06
CA PHE A 27 12.27 63.86 -23.41
C PHE A 27 12.84 63.05 -22.23
N GLN A 28 13.59 63.68 -21.33
CA GLN A 28 14.04 63.05 -20.08
C GLN A 28 12.89 62.77 -19.11
N GLN A 29 11.85 63.62 -19.09
CA GLN A 29 10.65 63.39 -18.30
C GLN A 29 9.75 62.28 -18.88
N VAL A 30 9.71 62.10 -20.20
CA VAL A 30 9.04 60.96 -20.86
C VAL A 30 9.82 59.66 -20.64
N ALA A 31 11.16 59.70 -20.69
CA ALA A 31 11.99 58.54 -20.34
C ALA A 31 11.86 58.14 -18.85
N ALA A 32 11.75 59.12 -17.95
CA ALA A 32 11.53 58.90 -16.52
C ALA A 32 10.11 58.39 -16.19
N SER A 33 9.10 58.73 -16.99
CA SER A 33 7.72 58.24 -16.81
C SER A 33 7.49 56.84 -17.39
N LEU A 34 8.36 56.37 -18.30
CA LEU A 34 8.38 55.00 -18.82
C LEU A 34 9.15 54.01 -17.91
N ALA A 35 10.05 54.50 -17.07
CA ALA A 35 10.85 53.67 -16.15
C ALA A 35 10.01 52.89 -15.10
N PRO A 36 8.95 53.45 -14.49
CA PRO A 36 8.05 52.71 -13.61
C PRO A 36 7.30 51.58 -14.32
N GLY A 37 6.92 51.78 -15.59
CA GLY A 37 6.26 50.76 -16.41
C GLY A 37 7.19 49.57 -16.71
N GLN A 38 8.47 49.84 -17.02
CA GLN A 38 9.48 48.80 -17.17
C GLN A 38 9.81 48.08 -15.85
N GLN A 39 9.86 48.80 -14.73
CA GLN A 39 10.03 48.18 -13.41
C GLN A 39 8.84 47.27 -13.03
N MET A 40 7.62 47.63 -13.41
CA MET A 40 6.44 46.80 -13.19
C MET A 40 6.45 45.54 -14.07
N GLN A 41 6.86 45.66 -15.34
CA GLN A 41 7.06 44.51 -16.24
C GLN A 41 8.11 43.54 -15.70
N ASN A 42 9.25 44.05 -15.23
CA ASN A 42 10.29 43.21 -14.63
C ASN A 42 9.79 42.48 -13.37
N GLN A 43 9.02 43.17 -12.52
CA GLN A 43 8.41 42.55 -11.33
C GLN A 43 7.37 41.46 -11.69
N LEU A 44 6.54 41.68 -12.71
CA LEU A 44 5.60 40.67 -13.21
C LEU A 44 6.33 39.46 -13.80
N GLN A 45 7.43 39.67 -14.52
CA GLN A 45 8.24 38.58 -15.06
C GLN A 45 8.88 37.73 -13.95
N VAL A 46 9.37 38.35 -12.87
CA VAL A 46 9.90 37.64 -11.70
C VAL A 46 8.79 36.82 -11.03
N LEU A 47 7.59 37.38 -10.87
CA LEU A 47 6.44 36.66 -10.30
C LEU A 47 6.03 35.46 -11.16
N ILE A 48 5.97 35.61 -12.49
CA ILE A 48 5.64 34.51 -13.41
C ILE A 48 6.69 33.41 -13.34
N ASN A 49 7.98 33.77 -13.36
CA ASN A 49 9.07 32.80 -13.24
C ASN A 49 9.03 32.09 -11.89
N GLY A 50 8.76 32.81 -10.80
CA GLY A 50 8.56 32.24 -9.47
C GLY A 50 7.37 31.29 -9.40
N GLN A 51 6.26 31.64 -10.04
CA GLN A 51 5.06 30.78 -10.09
C GLN A 51 5.34 29.49 -10.89
N GLN A 52 6.08 29.58 -12.00
CA GLN A 52 6.50 28.40 -12.77
C GLN A 52 7.42 27.48 -11.97
N GLN A 53 8.38 28.05 -11.22
CA GLN A 53 9.26 27.27 -10.34
C GLN A 53 8.47 26.56 -9.24
N ILE A 54 7.55 27.26 -8.57
CA ILE A 54 6.67 26.66 -7.56
C ILE A 54 5.83 25.53 -8.16
N HIS A 55 5.30 25.73 -9.37
CA HIS A 55 4.49 24.71 -10.04
C HIS A 55 5.31 23.45 -10.37
N GLN A 56 6.53 23.61 -10.89
CA GLN A 56 7.44 22.50 -11.13
C GLN A 56 7.80 21.76 -9.84
N GLN A 57 8.06 22.51 -8.77
CA GLN A 57 8.38 21.92 -7.46
C GLN A 57 7.19 21.14 -6.88
N LEU A 58 5.97 21.67 -7.00
CA LEU A 58 4.75 20.98 -6.60
C LEU A 58 4.53 19.70 -7.40
N GLN A 59 4.79 19.74 -8.71
CA GLN A 59 4.64 18.57 -9.57
C GLN A 59 5.64 17.46 -9.19
N GLN A 60 6.88 17.82 -8.88
CA GLN A 60 7.89 16.87 -8.39
C GLN A 60 7.50 16.28 -7.03
N GLN A 61 7.05 17.12 -6.09
CA GLN A 61 6.57 16.65 -4.78
C GLN A 61 5.38 15.71 -4.92
N HIS A 62 4.43 16.02 -5.81
CA HIS A 62 3.28 15.17 -6.08
C HIS A 62 3.69 13.80 -6.62
N GLN A 63 4.63 13.76 -7.56
CA GLN A 63 5.17 12.49 -8.08
C GLN A 63 5.87 11.68 -6.99
N GLN A 64 6.66 12.33 -6.13
CA GLN A 64 7.33 11.66 -5.02
C GLN A 64 6.34 11.07 -4.02
N LEU A 65 5.29 11.82 -3.65
CA LEU A 65 4.22 11.33 -2.79
C LEU A 65 3.47 10.16 -3.43
N GLN A 66 3.22 10.20 -4.74
CA GLN A 66 2.55 9.12 -5.46
C GLN A 66 3.38 7.83 -5.43
N GLN A 67 4.70 7.93 -5.62
CA GLN A 67 5.61 6.79 -5.51
C GLN A 67 5.65 6.21 -4.10
N GLN A 68 5.75 7.06 -3.07
CA GLN A 68 5.71 6.62 -1.66
C GLN A 68 4.38 5.92 -1.33
N HIS A 69 3.26 6.45 -1.82
CA HIS A 69 1.96 5.84 -1.61
C HIS A 69 1.88 4.45 -2.25
N GLN A 70 2.39 4.28 -3.48
CA GLN A 70 2.45 2.97 -4.15
C GLN A 70 3.33 1.98 -3.37
N GLN A 71 4.48 2.42 -2.84
CA GLN A 71 5.33 1.57 -2.01
C GLN A 71 4.61 1.11 -0.73
N LEU A 72 3.92 2.02 -0.05
CA LEU A 72 3.11 1.69 1.14
C LEU A 72 2.00 0.69 0.81
N GLN A 73 1.28 0.88 -0.31
CA GLN A 73 0.27 -0.08 -0.76
C GLN A 73 0.85 -1.47 -1.03
N GLN A 74 2.09 -1.55 -1.53
CA GLN A 74 2.75 -2.83 -1.78
C GLN A 74 3.26 -3.51 -0.50
N MET A 75 3.52 -2.77 0.57
CA MET A 75 3.95 -3.35 1.86
C MET A 75 2.81 -3.98 2.64
N GLN A 76 1.58 -3.45 2.53
CA GLN A 76 0.42 -3.98 3.25
C GLN A 76 0.17 -5.49 3.02
N PRO A 77 0.15 -6.02 1.79
CA PRO A 77 -0.01 -7.46 1.58
C PRO A 77 1.21 -8.27 2.04
N GLN A 78 2.40 -7.67 2.14
CA GLN A 78 3.59 -8.36 2.65
C GLN A 78 3.48 -8.55 4.17
N LEU A 79 3.04 -7.53 4.90
CA LEU A 79 2.80 -7.61 6.35
C LEU A 79 1.74 -8.67 6.68
N GLN A 80 0.64 -8.69 5.92
CA GLN A 80 -0.40 -9.72 6.09
C GLN A 80 0.16 -11.14 5.94
N ARG A 81 1.00 -11.39 4.93
CA ARG A 81 1.66 -12.71 4.76
C ARG A 81 2.61 -13.05 5.91
N VAL A 82 3.32 -12.07 6.46
CA VAL A 82 4.20 -12.28 7.61
C VAL A 82 3.39 -12.65 8.85
N GLU A 83 2.28 -11.94 9.10
CA GLU A 83 1.37 -12.24 10.21
C GLU A 83 0.77 -13.64 10.08
N GLU A 84 0.31 -14.02 8.88
CA GLU A 84 -0.17 -15.37 8.58
C GLU A 84 0.91 -16.43 8.80
N GLY A 85 2.14 -16.17 8.35
CA GLY A 85 3.28 -17.06 8.55
C GLY A 85 3.62 -17.28 10.03
N LEU A 86 3.63 -16.22 10.83
CA LEU A 86 3.86 -16.31 12.28
C LEU A 86 2.76 -17.08 13.00
N ALA A 87 1.50 -16.93 12.58
CA ALA A 87 0.39 -17.72 13.12
C ALA A 87 0.62 -19.23 12.86
N VAL A 88 0.97 -19.61 11.62
CA VAL A 88 1.24 -21.00 11.25
C VAL A 88 2.38 -21.61 12.09
N VAL A 89 3.48 -20.88 12.26
CA VAL A 89 4.62 -21.31 13.08
C VAL A 89 4.20 -21.54 14.54
N THR A 90 3.45 -20.59 15.12
CA THR A 90 2.98 -20.68 16.51
C THR A 90 2.13 -21.92 16.76
N TRP A 91 1.21 -22.24 15.85
CA TRP A 91 0.38 -23.44 15.97
C TRP A 91 1.17 -24.73 15.78
N THR A 92 2.13 -24.75 14.87
CA THR A 92 3.00 -25.91 14.65
C THR A 92 3.74 -26.26 15.95
N PHE A 93 4.38 -25.27 16.59
CA PHE A 93 5.03 -25.47 17.89
C PHE A 93 4.07 -25.93 18.98
N ARG A 94 2.86 -25.35 19.03
CA ARG A 94 1.83 -25.78 20.01
C ARG A 94 1.40 -27.21 19.77
N ASN A 95 1.12 -27.59 18.53
CA ASN A 95 0.71 -28.95 18.16
C ASN A 95 1.81 -29.97 18.50
N ASP A 96 3.07 -29.66 18.22
CA ASP A 96 4.19 -30.54 18.56
C ASP A 96 4.36 -30.72 20.08
N ARG A 97 4.18 -29.62 20.83
CA ARG A 97 4.15 -29.69 22.30
C ARG A 97 3.00 -30.54 22.81
N ILE A 98 1.80 -30.39 22.23
CA ILE A 98 0.63 -31.20 22.60
C ILE A 98 0.88 -32.67 22.27
N ARG A 99 1.40 -33.00 21.08
CA ARG A 99 1.78 -34.38 20.73
C ARG A 99 2.79 -34.97 21.70
N ALA A 100 3.80 -34.21 22.08
CA ALA A 100 4.78 -34.63 23.08
C ALA A 100 4.14 -34.88 24.46
N ALA A 101 3.19 -34.04 24.88
CA ALA A 101 2.45 -34.21 26.12
C ALA A 101 1.52 -35.44 26.07
N ASN A 102 0.72 -35.58 25.02
CA ASN A 102 -0.17 -36.72 24.79
C ASN A 102 0.57 -38.07 24.76
N ARG A 103 1.85 -38.07 24.34
CA ARG A 103 2.71 -39.27 24.42
C ARG A 103 3.15 -39.63 25.83
N ARG A 104 3.28 -38.65 26.72
CA ARG A 104 3.72 -38.85 28.11
C ARG A 104 2.56 -39.20 29.03
N ASP A 105 1.40 -38.59 28.79
CA ASP A 105 0.19 -38.76 29.59
C ASP A 105 -0.99 -39.17 28.67
N PRO A 106 -1.16 -40.47 28.41
CA PRO A 106 -2.24 -40.98 27.57
C PRO A 106 -3.63 -40.85 28.22
N ASP A 107 -3.69 -40.53 29.50
CA ASP A 107 -4.94 -40.34 30.25
C ASP A 107 -5.51 -38.92 30.11
N ASN A 108 -4.79 -38.02 29.45
CA ASN A 108 -5.18 -36.64 29.23
C ASN A 108 -4.83 -36.15 27.82
N LEU A 109 -5.61 -36.59 26.83
CA LEU A 109 -5.47 -36.18 25.44
C LEU A 109 -5.97 -34.75 25.24
N GLN A 110 -5.14 -33.94 24.57
CA GLN A 110 -5.50 -32.60 24.16
C GLN A 110 -5.70 -32.51 22.64
N PRO A 111 -6.67 -31.72 22.17
CA PRO A 111 -6.91 -31.51 20.74
C PRO A 111 -5.79 -30.71 20.07
N LEU A 112 -5.50 -31.08 18.83
CA LEU A 112 -4.60 -30.33 17.96
C LEU A 112 -5.38 -29.26 17.19
N HIS A 113 -4.70 -28.18 16.80
CA HIS A 113 -5.22 -27.23 15.83
C HIS A 113 -5.19 -27.85 14.42
N VAL A 114 -6.17 -27.49 13.58
CA VAL A 114 -6.24 -27.97 12.20
C VAL A 114 -4.97 -27.58 11.42
N GLU A 115 -4.30 -28.59 10.87
CA GLU A 115 -3.16 -28.44 9.97
C GLU A 115 -3.67 -28.37 8.53
N GLN A 116 -3.75 -27.16 7.97
CA GLN A 116 -4.11 -27.01 6.57
C GLN A 116 -2.92 -27.41 5.69
N THR A 117 -3.11 -28.47 4.92
CA THR A 117 -2.12 -29.01 3.99
C THR A 117 -2.16 -28.17 2.71
N GLY A 118 -1.26 -27.20 2.59
CA GLY A 118 -1.16 -26.32 1.42
C GLY A 118 -0.80 -24.89 1.82
N GLY A 119 0.38 -24.44 1.39
CA GLY A 119 0.94 -23.15 1.76
C GLY A 119 0.03 -21.97 1.42
N ASN A 120 -0.09 -21.05 2.38
CA ASN A 120 -0.83 -19.77 2.38
C ASN A 120 -2.25 -19.76 2.97
N THR A 121 -2.64 -20.75 3.78
CA THR A 121 -3.96 -20.68 4.46
C THR A 121 -3.78 -20.57 5.98
N PRO A 122 -4.43 -19.62 6.66
CA PRO A 122 -4.29 -19.47 8.11
C PRO A 122 -4.85 -20.70 8.85
N ALA A 123 -3.94 -21.51 9.39
CA ALA A 123 -4.23 -22.61 10.30
C ALA A 123 -4.63 -22.08 11.69
N GLY A 124 -5.45 -22.82 12.45
CA GLY A 124 -5.62 -22.45 13.88
C GLY A 124 -6.91 -22.80 14.62
N ASN A 125 -7.84 -23.58 14.08
CA ASN A 125 -9.06 -23.90 14.85
C ASN A 125 -8.88 -25.16 15.70
N LEU A 126 -9.37 -25.11 16.95
CA LEU A 126 -9.67 -26.30 17.74
C LEU A 126 -11.04 -26.87 17.34
N PRO A 127 -11.30 -28.16 17.56
CA PRO A 127 -12.61 -28.74 17.34
C PRO A 127 -13.67 -27.90 18.07
N PRO A 128 -14.78 -27.51 17.41
CA PRO A 128 -15.85 -26.82 18.08
C PRO A 128 -16.48 -27.75 19.13
N ALA A 129 -17.17 -27.17 20.13
CA ALA A 129 -17.78 -27.94 21.21
C ALA A 129 -18.81 -29.00 20.75
N THR A 130 -19.33 -28.86 19.52
CA THR A 130 -20.21 -29.84 18.87
C THR A 130 -19.49 -31.10 18.38
N VAL A 131 -18.17 -31.07 18.26
CA VAL A 131 -17.33 -32.21 17.87
C VAL A 131 -16.75 -32.82 19.13
N HIS A 132 -17.14 -34.06 19.43
CA HIS A 132 -16.65 -34.77 20.61
C HIS A 132 -15.17 -35.18 20.43
N PHE A 133 -14.30 -34.59 21.25
CA PHE A 133 -12.90 -34.99 21.36
C PHE A 133 -12.71 -35.91 22.59
N PRO A 134 -12.02 -37.05 22.46
CA PRO A 134 -11.84 -37.99 23.58
C PRO A 134 -10.89 -37.41 24.65
N ASN A 135 -11.14 -37.70 25.93
CA ASN A 135 -10.30 -37.20 27.01
C ASN A 135 -9.03 -38.03 27.22
N ASN A 136 -9.03 -39.30 26.80
CA ASN A 136 -7.93 -40.24 26.99
C ASN A 136 -7.88 -41.27 25.84
N VAL A 137 -6.83 -42.09 25.84
CA VAL A 137 -6.64 -43.14 24.82
C VAL A 137 -7.76 -44.19 24.84
N ALA A 138 -8.29 -44.55 26.02
CA ALA A 138 -9.38 -45.52 26.13
C ALA A 138 -10.68 -44.98 25.51
N ASP A 139 -11.03 -43.72 25.76
CA ASP A 139 -12.15 -43.00 25.14
C ASP A 139 -11.99 -42.96 23.62
N ALA A 140 -10.77 -42.69 23.13
CA ALA A 140 -10.47 -42.67 21.70
C ALA A 140 -10.74 -44.03 21.02
N LEU A 141 -10.54 -45.14 21.73
CA LEU A 141 -10.84 -46.48 21.24
C LEU A 141 -12.34 -46.79 21.22
N GLN A 142 -13.17 -46.03 21.94
CA GLN A 142 -14.61 -46.19 21.99
C GLN A 142 -15.38 -45.27 21.03
N LEU A 143 -14.69 -44.33 20.35
CA LEU A 143 -15.32 -43.40 19.41
C LEU A 143 -16.18 -44.11 18.36
N THR A 144 -17.44 -43.71 18.26
CA THR A 144 -18.39 -44.23 17.26
C THR A 144 -18.03 -43.76 15.84
N ALA A 145 -18.60 -44.41 14.82
CA ALA A 145 -18.40 -44.01 13.43
C ALA A 145 -18.86 -42.57 13.17
N SER A 146 -19.94 -42.13 13.82
CA SER A 146 -20.45 -40.75 13.71
C SER A 146 -19.47 -39.74 14.30
N GLN A 147 -18.95 -39.98 15.50
CA GLN A 147 -17.96 -39.10 16.13
C GLN A 147 -16.65 -39.02 15.33
N LEU A 148 -16.18 -40.16 14.80
CA LEU A 148 -15.02 -40.17 13.90
C LEU A 148 -15.29 -39.43 12.60
N ASN A 149 -16.49 -39.48 12.04
CA ASN A 149 -16.86 -38.67 10.87
C ASN A 149 -16.82 -37.17 11.19
N GLN A 150 -17.33 -36.75 12.34
CA GLN A 150 -17.27 -35.36 12.79
C GLN A 150 -15.83 -34.87 12.95
N LEU A 151 -14.99 -35.64 13.65
CA LEU A 151 -13.58 -35.35 13.78
C LEU A 151 -12.90 -35.33 12.40
N GLN A 152 -13.23 -36.26 11.51
CA GLN A 152 -12.60 -36.36 10.19
C GLN A 152 -12.93 -35.17 9.30
N VAL A 153 -14.19 -34.69 9.35
CA VAL A 153 -14.61 -33.47 8.66
C VAL A 153 -13.83 -32.28 9.19
N PHE A 154 -13.66 -32.20 10.52
CA PHE A 154 -12.93 -31.11 11.15
C PHE A 154 -11.43 -31.11 10.80
N TYR A 155 -10.79 -32.28 10.86
CA TYR A 155 -9.37 -32.47 10.53
C TYR A 155 -9.15 -32.87 9.07
N HIS A 156 -10.04 -32.52 8.13
CA HIS A 156 -9.86 -32.72 6.68
C HIS A 156 -9.30 -34.09 6.24
N ALA A 157 -9.86 -35.19 6.76
CA ALA A 157 -9.49 -36.56 6.36
C ALA A 157 -8.10 -37.08 6.75
N GLN A 158 -7.38 -36.42 7.68
CA GLN A 158 -6.04 -36.84 8.15
C GLN A 158 -5.99 -38.27 8.74
N PHE A 159 -7.13 -38.85 9.12
CA PHE A 159 -7.23 -40.21 9.68
C PHE A 159 -8.33 -41.04 9.01
N ALA A 160 -8.49 -40.89 7.71
CA ALA A 160 -9.35 -41.76 6.90
C ALA A 160 -8.88 -43.22 6.93
N GLY A 161 -9.80 -44.17 6.74
CA GLY A 161 -9.50 -45.60 6.73
C GLY A 161 -10.72 -46.47 6.41
N PRO A 162 -10.51 -47.73 5.97
CA PRO A 162 -11.58 -48.58 5.43
C PRO A 162 -12.58 -49.09 6.46
N HIS A 163 -12.20 -49.13 7.74
CA HIS A 163 -13.07 -49.55 8.84
C HIS A 163 -12.76 -48.76 10.12
N ILE A 164 -13.67 -48.83 11.09
CA ILE A 164 -13.63 -48.01 12.30
C ILE A 164 -12.33 -48.18 13.11
N GLY A 165 -11.83 -49.41 13.25
CA GLY A 165 -10.57 -49.69 13.95
C GLY A 165 -9.36 -49.01 13.30
N ALA A 166 -9.26 -49.02 11.97
CA ALA A 166 -8.17 -48.35 11.25
C ALA A 166 -8.23 -46.82 11.45
N ARG A 167 -9.43 -46.24 11.43
CA ARG A 167 -9.65 -44.80 11.63
C ARG A 167 -9.29 -44.36 13.06
N ARG A 168 -9.65 -45.17 14.08
CA ARG A 168 -9.25 -44.92 15.47
C ARG A 168 -7.73 -44.94 15.64
N ALA A 169 -7.07 -45.95 15.09
CA ALA A 169 -5.61 -46.06 15.13
C ALA A 169 -4.92 -44.90 14.38
N ALA A 170 -5.47 -44.47 13.25
CA ALA A 170 -4.96 -43.32 12.50
C ALA A 170 -5.15 -42.00 13.28
N PHE A 171 -6.30 -41.80 13.92
CA PHE A 171 -6.55 -40.64 14.78
C PHE A 171 -5.57 -40.59 15.96
N GLN A 172 -5.35 -41.72 16.62
CA GLN A 172 -4.38 -41.85 17.71
C GLN A 172 -2.96 -41.46 17.25
N LYS A 173 -2.51 -41.98 16.10
CA LYS A 173 -1.22 -41.62 15.51
C LYS A 173 -1.14 -40.13 15.17
N TYR A 174 -2.21 -39.52 14.68
CA TYR A 174 -2.26 -38.10 14.35
C TYR A 174 -2.09 -37.21 15.60
N ILE A 175 -2.80 -37.55 16.68
CA ILE A 175 -2.84 -36.77 17.93
C ILE A 175 -1.59 -36.97 18.80
N MET A 176 -0.99 -38.17 18.78
CA MET A 176 0.23 -38.47 19.55
C MET A 176 1.51 -38.22 18.74
N GLY A 177 1.42 -38.15 17.41
CA GLY A 177 2.58 -38.11 16.52
C GLY A 177 3.16 -39.51 16.25
N PRO A 178 4.20 -39.60 15.40
CA PRO A 178 4.88 -40.87 15.12
C PRO A 178 5.50 -41.44 16.41
N GLN A 179 5.36 -42.76 16.57
CA GLN A 179 6.05 -43.56 17.59
C GLN A 179 7.45 -43.95 17.13
#